data_AF-A0A1Y2F9G5-F1
#
_entry.id   AF-A0A1Y2F9G5-F1
#
_cell.length_a   1.000
_cell.length_b   1.000
_cell.length_c   1.000
_cell.angle_alpha   90.00
_cell.angle_beta   90.00
_cell.angle_gamma   90.00
#
_symmetry.space_group_name_H-M   'P 1'
#
loop_
_entity.id
_entity.type
_entity.pdbx_description
1 polymer ?
#
loop_
_entity_poly.entity_id
_entity_poly.type
_entity_poly.pdbx_seq_one_letter_code
_entity_poly.pdbx_strand_id
1 'polypeptide(L)'
;MVDFDRLLTKGEGRDANGEMRSNAAFKENMIAIGYSKGMPDLMTYMAHNPEKTKKIKAIFSYAGAIGGSYLADSINNVVDSLVDEDKADKYFDKIISTMCPFIDLDKLSEKFGSNYNRLDEMESSPSTAINSLTTEYRAKFIRDNKAYFESEAWNNIPIFTITGSVTPKDVPYFQESSTRSLEKYDINNDMQLITEQAQFPCDMNIHLAYVNAHHWDLAFQPFPKTFLSTKLKHPFPKLAAANAMWLICAELGLAV
;
A
#
# COMPACT_ATOMS: atom_id res chain seq x y z
N MET A 1 -11.95 2.32 -5.80
CA MET A 1 -13.24 1.97 -5.15
C MET A 1 -14.00 0.87 -5.88
N VAL A 2 -14.16 0.94 -7.21
CA VAL A 2 -14.88 -0.07 -8.02
C VAL A 2 -14.34 -1.50 -7.84
N ASP A 3 -13.02 -1.68 -7.74
CA ASP A 3 -12.40 -3.00 -7.56
C ASP A 3 -12.83 -3.67 -6.24
N PHE A 4 -12.93 -2.92 -5.13
CA PHE A 4 -13.44 -3.45 -3.85
C PHE A 4 -14.92 -3.78 -3.92
N ASP A 5 -15.71 -2.92 -4.57
CA ASP A 5 -17.14 -3.17 -4.73
C ASP A 5 -17.40 -4.43 -5.54
N ARG A 6 -16.71 -4.60 -6.65
CA ARG A 6 -16.76 -5.81 -7.47
C ARG A 6 -16.34 -7.04 -6.68
N LEU A 7 -15.27 -6.94 -5.89
CA LEU A 7 -14.80 -8.05 -5.06
C LEU A 7 -15.84 -8.46 -4.01
N LEU A 8 -16.34 -7.51 -3.23
CA LEU A 8 -17.20 -7.77 -2.07
C LEU A 8 -18.65 -8.09 -2.44
N THR A 9 -19.12 -7.62 -3.60
CA THR A 9 -20.50 -7.85 -4.05
C THR A 9 -20.62 -9.00 -5.05
N LYS A 10 -19.63 -9.20 -5.93
CA LYS A 10 -19.69 -10.19 -7.02
C LYS A 10 -18.69 -11.34 -6.84
N GLY A 11 -17.77 -11.27 -5.88
CA GLY A 11 -16.71 -12.27 -5.74
C GLY A 11 -15.74 -12.26 -6.92
N GLU A 12 -15.58 -11.09 -7.55
CA GLU A 12 -14.79 -10.91 -8.76
C GLU A 12 -13.61 -9.96 -8.49
N GLY A 13 -12.39 -10.46 -8.65
CA GLY A 13 -11.17 -9.72 -8.36
C GLY A 13 -10.02 -10.17 -9.24
N ARG A 14 -8.92 -9.43 -9.21
CA ARG A 14 -7.69 -9.85 -9.88
C ARG A 14 -6.80 -10.61 -8.89
N ASP A 15 -6.16 -11.66 -9.35
CA ASP A 15 -5.14 -12.35 -8.56
C ASP A 15 -3.78 -11.61 -8.60
N ALA A 16 -2.77 -12.19 -7.98
CA ALA A 16 -1.41 -11.63 -7.93
C ALA A 16 -0.73 -11.49 -9.31
N ASN A 17 -1.23 -12.20 -10.33
CA ASN A 17 -0.77 -12.09 -11.72
C ASN A 17 -1.62 -11.10 -12.52
N GLY A 18 -2.55 -10.39 -11.88
CA GLY A 18 -3.45 -9.45 -12.51
C GLY A 18 -4.56 -10.12 -13.33
N GLU A 19 -4.71 -11.44 -13.27
CA GLU A 19 -5.74 -12.16 -14.02
C GLU A 19 -7.09 -12.01 -13.32
N MET A 20 -8.15 -11.71 -14.08
CA MET A 20 -9.50 -11.68 -13.54
C MET A 20 -9.92 -13.07 -13.07
N ARG A 21 -10.31 -13.17 -11.81
CA ARG A 21 -10.91 -14.34 -11.17
C ARG A 21 -12.35 -14.00 -10.83
N SER A 22 -13.25 -14.90 -11.18
CA SER A 22 -14.67 -14.86 -10.81
C SER A 22 -15.00 -16.03 -9.88
N ASN A 23 -16.15 -15.95 -9.20
CA ASN A 23 -16.59 -16.96 -8.25
C ASN A 23 -15.56 -17.26 -7.15
N ALA A 24 -14.76 -16.26 -6.74
CA ALA A 24 -13.98 -16.40 -5.53
C ALA A 24 -14.96 -16.69 -4.40
N ALA A 25 -14.92 -17.91 -3.87
CA ALA A 25 -15.85 -18.42 -2.89
C ALA A 25 -15.57 -17.76 -1.54
N PHE A 26 -15.85 -16.46 -1.42
CA PHE A 26 -15.91 -15.77 -0.12
C PHE A 26 -17.15 -16.27 0.61
N LYS A 27 -17.06 -17.51 1.10
CA LYS A 27 -18.19 -18.25 1.67
C LYS A 27 -18.69 -17.57 2.93
N GLU A 28 -17.80 -17.09 3.78
CA GLU A 28 -17.95 -16.11 4.87
C GLU A 28 -16.52 -15.79 5.35
N ASN A 29 -16.33 -14.76 6.20
CA ASN A 29 -15.05 -14.42 6.87
C ASN A 29 -13.84 -14.17 5.95
N MET A 30 -13.57 -12.90 5.67
CA MET A 30 -12.45 -12.43 4.84
C MET A 30 -11.29 -11.91 5.69
N ILE A 31 -10.08 -12.28 5.32
CA ILE A 31 -8.85 -11.67 5.82
C ILE A 31 -8.35 -10.72 4.75
N ALA A 32 -8.23 -9.43 5.10
CA ALA A 32 -7.72 -8.42 4.18
C ALA A 32 -6.23 -8.20 4.39
N ILE A 33 -5.48 -7.99 3.32
CA ILE A 33 -4.08 -7.58 3.37
C ILE A 33 -3.96 -6.28 2.59
N GLY A 34 -3.75 -5.17 3.31
CA GLY A 34 -3.49 -3.86 2.74
C GLY A 34 -1.99 -3.62 2.67
N TYR A 35 -1.41 -3.72 1.48
CA TYR A 35 0.01 -3.41 1.26
C TYR A 35 0.19 -1.98 0.77
N SER A 36 1.11 -1.21 1.36
CA SER A 36 1.41 0.17 0.93
C SER A 36 0.14 1.02 0.82
N LYS A 37 -0.12 1.65 -0.34
CA LYS A 37 -1.35 2.39 -0.66
C LYS A 37 -2.63 1.54 -0.58
N GLY A 38 -2.54 0.22 -0.73
CA GLY A 38 -3.70 -0.68 -0.60
C GLY A 38 -4.36 -0.62 0.78
N MET A 39 -3.61 -0.30 1.84
CA MET A 39 -4.16 -0.13 3.18
C MET A 39 -5.03 1.15 3.32
N PRO A 40 -4.55 2.37 3.02
CA PRO A 40 -5.41 3.56 3.05
C PRO A 40 -6.56 3.49 2.04
N ASP A 41 -6.40 2.79 0.90
CA ASP A 41 -7.50 2.55 -0.03
C ASP A 41 -8.59 1.65 0.58
N LEU A 42 -8.20 0.60 1.28
CA LEU A 42 -9.12 -0.25 2.03
C LEU A 42 -9.84 0.54 3.14
N MET A 43 -9.11 1.34 3.93
CA MET A 43 -9.69 2.22 4.95
C MET A 43 -10.71 3.19 4.36
N THR A 44 -10.38 3.79 3.21
CA THR A 44 -11.27 4.69 2.48
C THR A 44 -12.53 3.96 2.01
N TYR A 45 -12.40 2.73 1.52
CA TYR A 45 -13.57 1.95 1.11
C TYR A 45 -14.45 1.58 2.30
N MET A 46 -13.84 1.12 3.40
CA MET A 46 -14.53 0.71 4.63
C MET A 46 -15.30 1.86 5.29
N ALA A 47 -14.70 3.05 5.38
CA ALA A 47 -15.37 4.24 5.95
C ALA A 47 -16.61 4.65 5.16
N HIS A 48 -16.56 4.56 3.82
CA HIS A 48 -17.70 4.90 2.96
C HIS A 48 -18.71 3.76 2.78
N ASN A 49 -18.32 2.51 3.06
CA ASN A 49 -19.14 1.32 2.83
C ASN A 49 -19.08 0.33 4.00
N PRO A 50 -19.39 0.75 5.25
CA PRO A 50 -19.24 -0.10 6.43
C PRO A 50 -20.07 -1.40 6.32
N GLU A 51 -21.27 -1.30 5.78
CA GLU A 51 -22.18 -2.43 5.58
C GLU A 51 -21.62 -3.49 4.62
N LYS A 52 -20.89 -3.07 3.58
CA LYS A 52 -20.31 -3.99 2.59
C LYS A 52 -19.03 -4.68 3.09
N THR A 53 -18.46 -4.21 4.20
CA THR A 53 -17.19 -4.69 4.73
C THR A 53 -17.31 -5.56 5.98
N LYS A 54 -18.54 -5.87 6.43
CA LYS A 54 -18.84 -6.75 7.58
C LYS A 54 -18.23 -8.15 7.52
N LYS A 55 -17.90 -8.61 6.30
CA LYS A 55 -17.24 -9.89 6.07
C LYS A 55 -15.76 -9.87 6.43
N ILE A 56 -15.12 -8.70 6.52
CA ILE A 56 -13.71 -8.59 6.93
C ILE A 56 -13.61 -8.89 8.43
N LYS A 57 -12.84 -9.92 8.78
CA LYS A 57 -12.63 -10.39 10.16
C LYS A 57 -11.26 -10.06 10.71
N ALA A 58 -10.30 -9.77 9.85
CA ALA A 58 -8.99 -9.26 10.23
C ALA A 58 -8.37 -8.48 9.08
N ILE A 59 -7.46 -7.57 9.41
CA ILE A 59 -6.68 -6.82 8.44
C ILE A 59 -5.20 -6.96 8.76
N PHE A 60 -4.38 -7.27 7.76
CA PHE A 60 -2.94 -7.05 7.83
C PHE A 60 -2.59 -5.72 7.17
N SER A 61 -2.10 -4.76 7.95
CA SER A 61 -1.42 -3.58 7.40
C SER A 61 0.02 -3.96 7.11
N TYR A 62 0.32 -4.25 5.84
CA TYR A 62 1.60 -4.78 5.41
C TYR A 62 2.42 -3.65 4.78
N ALA A 63 3.20 -2.95 5.60
CA ALA A 63 3.80 -1.65 5.26
C ALA A 63 2.75 -0.66 4.69
N GLY A 64 1.56 -0.60 5.30
CA GLY A 64 0.46 0.24 4.83
C GLY A 64 0.72 1.72 5.03
N ALA A 65 0.43 2.58 4.05
CA ALA A 65 0.65 4.03 4.13
C ALA A 65 -0.49 4.77 4.87
N ILE A 66 -0.76 4.37 6.11
CA ILE A 66 -1.94 4.83 6.88
C ILE A 66 -1.89 6.33 7.16
N GLY A 67 -0.78 6.79 7.75
CA GLY A 67 -0.48 8.18 8.08
C GLY A 67 0.16 8.96 6.93
N GLY A 68 0.31 8.35 5.76
CA GLY A 68 0.94 8.95 4.58
C GLY A 68 2.47 8.78 4.59
N SER A 69 3.15 9.39 3.62
CA SER A 69 4.61 9.35 3.48
C SER A 69 5.19 10.76 3.40
N TYR A 70 6.25 11.01 4.16
CA TYR A 70 7.02 12.26 4.03
C TYR A 70 7.70 12.41 2.65
N LEU A 71 7.90 11.29 1.94
CA LEU A 71 8.35 11.34 0.54
C LEU A 71 7.23 11.83 -0.38
N ALA A 72 5.98 11.43 -0.13
CA ALA A 72 4.84 11.92 -0.88
C ALA A 72 4.64 13.43 -0.68
N ASP A 73 4.82 13.93 0.55
CA ASP A 73 4.79 15.38 0.83
C ASP A 73 5.84 16.14 0.00
N SER A 74 7.05 15.59 -0.06
CA SER A 74 8.16 16.19 -0.82
C SER A 74 7.87 16.23 -2.32
N ILE A 75 7.28 15.17 -2.86
CA ILE A 75 6.90 15.11 -4.29
C ILE A 75 5.73 16.07 -4.56
N ASN A 76 4.71 16.10 -3.70
CA ASN A 76 3.53 16.94 -3.86
C ASN A 76 3.89 18.43 -3.84
N ASN A 77 4.79 18.85 -2.95
CA ASN A 77 5.28 20.23 -2.91
C ASN A 77 5.98 20.66 -4.22
N VAL A 78 6.74 19.76 -4.85
CA VAL A 78 7.37 20.05 -6.15
C VAL A 78 6.30 20.19 -7.23
N VAL A 79 5.28 19.35 -7.19
CA VAL A 79 4.19 19.34 -8.16
C VAL A 79 3.32 20.58 -8.03
N ASP A 80 2.92 20.96 -6.82
CA ASP A 80 2.14 22.17 -6.56
C ASP A 80 2.90 23.44 -6.98
N SER A 81 4.24 23.39 -7.03
CA SER A 81 5.07 24.49 -7.54
C SER A 81 5.07 24.61 -9.07
N LEU A 82 4.55 23.61 -9.79
CA LEU A 82 4.41 23.64 -11.25
C LEU A 82 3.10 24.33 -11.61
N VAL A 83 3.20 25.36 -12.44
CA VAL A 83 2.05 26.22 -12.84
C VAL A 83 1.13 25.53 -13.88
N ASP A 84 1.50 24.34 -14.34
CA ASP A 84 0.96 23.70 -15.55
C ASP A 84 0.73 22.20 -15.26
N GLU A 85 -0.53 21.78 -15.27
CA GLU A 85 -0.96 20.41 -14.93
C GLU A 85 -0.30 19.38 -15.86
N ASP A 86 -0.14 19.68 -17.16
CA ASP A 86 0.52 18.78 -18.10
C ASP A 86 2.01 18.59 -17.76
N LYS A 87 2.65 19.61 -17.17
CA LYS A 87 4.04 19.51 -16.70
C LYS A 87 4.14 18.77 -15.38
N ALA A 88 3.16 18.93 -14.49
CA ALA A 88 3.06 18.15 -13.26
C ALA A 88 2.98 16.66 -13.58
N ASP A 89 2.06 16.25 -14.46
CA ASP A 89 1.88 14.84 -14.82
C ASP A 89 3.12 14.25 -15.50
N LYS A 90 3.76 14.98 -16.43
CA LYS A 90 5.04 14.54 -17.04
C LYS A 90 6.18 14.41 -16.03
N TYR A 91 6.22 15.30 -15.03
CA TYR A 91 7.22 15.22 -13.96
C TYR A 91 6.97 14.00 -13.06
N PHE A 92 5.72 13.70 -12.77
CA PHE A 92 5.33 12.48 -12.05
C PHE A 92 5.67 11.21 -12.81
N ASP A 93 5.33 11.13 -14.10
CA ASP A 93 5.67 9.97 -14.94
C ASP A 93 7.17 9.71 -14.92
N LYS A 94 7.97 10.78 -14.94
CA LYS A 94 9.43 10.71 -14.82
C LYS A 94 9.89 10.20 -13.45
N ILE A 95 9.27 10.61 -12.34
CA ILE A 95 9.59 10.10 -11.00
C ILE A 95 9.22 8.63 -10.88
N ILE A 96 8.01 8.26 -11.28
CA ILE A 96 7.51 6.87 -11.19
C ILE A 96 8.37 5.94 -12.05
N SER A 97 8.68 6.33 -13.30
CA SER A 97 9.57 5.55 -14.16
C SER A 97 11.01 5.46 -13.64
N THR A 98 11.48 6.47 -12.89
CA THR A 98 12.81 6.45 -12.25
C THR A 98 12.82 5.58 -10.99
N MET A 99 11.75 5.60 -10.18
CA MET A 99 11.63 4.82 -8.95
C MET A 99 11.26 3.36 -9.19
N CYS A 100 10.46 3.11 -10.22
CA CYS A 100 9.92 1.80 -10.61
C CYS A 100 10.15 1.51 -12.10
N PRO A 101 11.39 1.26 -12.52
CA PRO A 101 11.74 1.23 -13.94
C PRO A 101 11.30 -0.04 -14.67
N PHE A 102 10.66 -0.97 -13.93
CA PHE A 102 10.03 -2.18 -14.44
C PHE A 102 8.54 -2.01 -14.65
N ILE A 103 7.97 -0.95 -14.07
CA ILE A 103 6.68 -0.43 -14.46
C ILE A 103 6.97 0.45 -15.67
N ASP A 104 7.21 -0.22 -16.80
CA ASP A 104 7.02 0.39 -18.09
C ASP A 104 5.51 0.56 -18.22
N LEU A 105 4.97 1.73 -17.82
CA LEU A 105 3.53 1.98 -17.75
C LEU A 105 2.85 1.60 -19.08
N ASP A 106 3.55 1.84 -20.20
CA ASP A 106 3.13 1.46 -21.55
C ASP A 106 3.17 -0.07 -21.77
N LYS A 107 4.24 -0.78 -21.42
CA LYS A 107 4.27 -2.26 -21.57
C LYS A 107 3.46 -3.02 -20.51
N LEU A 108 3.22 -2.43 -19.33
CA LEU A 108 2.27 -2.94 -18.34
C LEU A 108 0.85 -2.84 -18.93
N SER A 109 0.56 -1.76 -19.66
CA SER A 109 -0.67 -1.62 -20.44
C SER A 109 -0.79 -2.67 -21.55
N GLU A 110 0.29 -3.03 -22.25
CA GLU A 110 0.24 -4.07 -23.30
C GLU A 110 0.15 -5.50 -22.74
N LYS A 111 0.91 -5.83 -21.70
CA LYS A 111 1.04 -7.19 -21.16
C LYS A 111 -0.15 -7.61 -20.28
N PHE A 112 -0.83 -6.65 -19.65
CA PHE A 112 -2.08 -6.89 -18.90
C PHE A 112 -3.34 -6.60 -19.73
N GLY A 113 -3.19 -6.41 -21.04
CA GLY A 113 -4.23 -5.96 -21.96
C GLY A 113 -4.47 -4.45 -21.80
N SER A 114 -4.49 -3.74 -22.93
CA SER A 114 -4.65 -2.29 -23.00
C SER A 114 -5.82 -1.82 -22.15
N ASN A 115 -5.56 -1.33 -20.96
CA ASN A 115 -6.52 -0.55 -20.20
C ASN A 115 -5.80 0.69 -19.67
N TYR A 116 -5.45 1.59 -20.59
CA TYR A 116 -5.62 3.01 -20.29
C TYR A 116 -7.09 3.34 -19.96
N ASN A 117 -8.06 2.47 -20.31
CA ASN A 117 -9.38 2.47 -19.69
C ASN A 117 -9.35 2.35 -18.14
N ARG A 118 -8.27 1.85 -17.49
CA ARG A 118 -8.17 1.83 -16.01
C ARG A 118 -7.71 3.14 -15.40
N LEU A 119 -6.94 3.99 -16.11
CA LEU A 119 -6.66 5.36 -15.64
C LEU A 119 -7.85 6.29 -15.91
N ASP A 120 -8.67 5.95 -16.92
CA ASP A 120 -9.95 6.63 -17.16
C ASP A 120 -11.08 6.14 -16.22
N GLU A 121 -11.06 4.86 -15.79
CA GLU A 121 -12.02 4.29 -14.81
C GLU A 121 -11.58 4.47 -13.34
N MET A 122 -10.28 4.51 -13.05
CA MET A 122 -9.78 5.00 -11.78
C MET A 122 -9.80 6.53 -11.89
N GLU A 123 -10.78 7.19 -11.29
CA GLU A 123 -10.87 8.66 -11.15
C GLU A 123 -9.67 9.26 -10.36
N SER A 124 -8.44 8.83 -10.61
CA SER A 124 -7.25 9.23 -9.91
C SER A 124 -6.09 9.30 -10.90
N SER A 125 -5.78 10.51 -11.33
CA SER A 125 -4.48 10.85 -11.92
C SER A 125 -3.33 10.38 -11.01
N PRO A 126 -2.11 10.19 -11.55
CA PRO A 126 -0.91 9.96 -10.74
C PRO A 126 -0.73 10.98 -9.61
N SER A 127 -1.08 12.25 -9.89
CA SER A 127 -1.11 13.35 -8.92
C SER A 127 -2.12 13.10 -7.79
N THR A 128 -3.32 12.63 -8.11
CA THR A 128 -4.33 12.25 -7.11
C THR A 128 -3.86 11.07 -6.25
N ALA A 129 -3.21 10.08 -6.88
CA ALA A 129 -2.67 8.92 -6.17
C ALA A 129 -1.59 9.33 -5.15
N ILE A 130 -0.69 10.24 -5.51
CA ILE A 130 0.36 10.75 -4.60
C ILE A 130 -0.21 11.68 -3.55
N ASN A 131 -1.11 12.59 -3.93
CA ASN A 131 -1.82 13.44 -2.97
C ASN A 131 -2.51 12.60 -1.89
N SER A 132 -3.14 11.49 -2.27
CA SER A 132 -3.79 10.57 -1.31
C SER A 132 -2.84 9.89 -0.32
N LEU A 133 -1.53 9.96 -0.56
CA LEU A 133 -0.47 9.44 0.30
C LEU A 133 0.26 10.53 1.08
N THR A 134 -0.07 11.81 0.89
CA THR A 134 0.52 12.89 1.71
C THR A 134 0.07 12.78 3.15
N THR A 135 0.92 13.20 4.08
CA THR A 135 0.64 13.15 5.51
C THR A 135 -0.56 14.05 5.87
N GLU A 136 -0.68 15.21 5.22
CA GLU A 136 -1.81 16.12 5.40
C GLU A 136 -3.12 15.51 4.94
N TYR A 137 -3.18 14.95 3.71
CA TYR A 137 -4.38 14.32 3.21
C TYR A 137 -4.82 13.16 4.10
N ARG A 138 -3.87 12.33 4.54
CA ARG A 138 -4.15 11.19 5.41
C ARG A 138 -4.66 11.62 6.79
N ALA A 139 -4.02 12.60 7.41
CA ALA A 139 -4.46 13.14 8.69
C ALA A 139 -5.85 13.79 8.60
N LYS A 140 -6.13 14.50 7.51
CA LYS A 140 -7.45 15.09 7.25
C LYS A 140 -8.52 14.01 7.10
N PHE A 141 -8.27 12.99 6.27
CA PHE A 141 -9.22 11.91 6.06
C PHE A 141 -9.57 11.18 7.37
N ILE A 142 -8.58 10.86 8.20
CA ILE A 142 -8.82 10.19 9.49
C ILE A 142 -9.69 11.06 10.40
N ARG A 143 -9.41 12.37 10.43
CA ARG A 143 -10.18 13.34 11.21
C ARG A 143 -11.62 13.48 10.72
N ASP A 144 -11.82 13.58 9.41
CA ASP A 144 -13.15 13.72 8.81
C ASP A 144 -14.00 12.45 9.01
N ASN A 145 -13.36 11.28 9.08
CA ASN A 145 -14.01 9.98 9.28
C ASN A 145 -13.89 9.47 10.73
N LYS A 146 -13.61 10.37 11.69
CA LYS A 146 -13.40 10.01 13.10
C LYS A 146 -14.53 9.16 13.67
N ALA A 147 -15.78 9.51 13.39
CA ALA A 147 -16.95 8.77 13.87
C ALA A 147 -16.96 7.30 13.41
N TYR A 148 -16.47 7.02 12.21
CA TYR A 148 -16.33 5.64 11.73
C TYR A 148 -15.19 4.91 12.45
N PHE A 149 -14.03 5.55 12.59
CA PHE A 149 -12.87 4.95 13.25
C PHE A 149 -13.05 4.75 14.76
N GLU A 150 -13.97 5.47 15.39
CA GLU A 150 -14.37 5.26 16.78
C GLU A 150 -15.56 4.29 16.92
N SER A 151 -16.15 3.84 15.80
CA SER A 151 -17.30 2.93 15.84
C SER A 151 -16.90 1.48 16.13
N GLU A 152 -17.85 0.69 16.60
CA GLU A 152 -17.70 -0.77 16.74
C GLU A 152 -17.40 -1.47 15.41
N ALA A 153 -17.86 -0.90 14.28
CA ALA A 153 -17.61 -1.49 12.96
C ALA A 153 -16.12 -1.51 12.61
N TRP A 154 -15.34 -0.54 13.11
CA TRP A 154 -13.89 -0.52 12.99
C TRP A 154 -13.20 -1.20 14.16
N ASN A 155 -13.61 -0.88 15.39
CA ASN A 155 -12.94 -1.35 16.61
C ASN A 155 -13.25 -2.82 17.00
N ASN A 156 -14.00 -3.57 16.19
CA ASN A 156 -14.15 -5.02 16.34
C ASN A 156 -13.30 -5.83 15.35
N ILE A 157 -12.47 -5.18 14.54
CA ILE A 157 -11.62 -5.84 13.54
C ILE A 157 -10.17 -5.78 14.03
N PRO A 158 -9.52 -6.92 14.36
CA PRO A 158 -8.08 -6.97 14.61
C PRO A 158 -7.28 -6.48 13.41
N ILE A 159 -6.35 -5.56 13.65
CA ILE A 159 -5.42 -5.03 12.66
C ILE A 159 -4.01 -5.45 13.06
N PHE A 160 -3.36 -6.28 12.24
CA PHE A 160 -1.99 -6.71 12.43
C PHE A 160 -1.07 -5.88 11.53
N THR A 161 -0.31 -4.96 12.12
CA THR A 161 0.63 -4.12 11.39
C THR A 161 2.01 -4.78 11.35
N ILE A 162 2.56 -4.93 10.15
CA ILE A 162 3.91 -5.44 9.90
C ILE A 162 4.68 -4.36 9.13
N THR A 163 5.83 -3.96 9.63
CA THR A 163 6.65 -2.91 9.01
C THR A 163 8.03 -3.42 8.60
N GLY A 164 8.52 -2.92 7.48
CA GLY A 164 9.92 -3.09 7.11
C GLY A 164 10.83 -2.12 7.86
N SER A 165 12.06 -2.52 8.09
CA SER A 165 13.12 -1.62 8.53
C SER A 165 14.44 -2.02 7.89
N VAL A 166 15.09 -1.04 7.28
CA VAL A 166 16.37 -1.19 6.58
C VAL A 166 17.26 0.02 6.81
N THR A 167 18.55 -0.15 6.56
CA THR A 167 19.50 0.96 6.54
C THR A 167 19.77 1.42 5.09
N PRO A 168 20.37 2.60 4.89
CA PRO A 168 20.88 3.03 3.58
C PRO A 168 21.85 2.01 2.94
N LYS A 169 22.44 1.11 3.75
CA LYS A 169 23.32 0.06 3.26
C LYS A 169 22.57 -1.15 2.69
N ASP A 170 21.28 -1.27 2.91
CA ASP A 170 20.49 -2.44 2.52
C ASP A 170 19.68 -2.20 1.24
N VAL A 171 19.53 -0.93 0.84
CA VAL A 171 18.69 -0.52 -0.30
C VAL A 171 19.49 -0.24 -1.58
N PRO A 172 18.85 -0.29 -2.77
CA PRO A 172 19.46 0.18 -4.01
C PRO A 172 19.90 1.65 -3.92
N TYR A 173 20.94 2.03 -4.69
CA TYR A 173 21.52 3.40 -4.62
C TYR A 173 20.48 4.50 -4.86
N PHE A 174 19.49 4.25 -5.73
CA PHE A 174 18.44 5.20 -6.08
C PHE A 174 17.34 5.33 -5.00
N GLN A 175 17.34 4.47 -3.99
CA GLN A 175 16.47 4.57 -2.81
C GLN A 175 17.25 4.97 -1.54
N GLU A 176 18.56 5.14 -1.64
CA GLU A 176 19.40 5.56 -0.51
C GLU A 176 19.02 6.96 -0.02
N SER A 177 18.77 7.89 -0.95
CA SER A 177 18.33 9.25 -0.61
C SER A 177 16.96 9.28 0.06
N SER A 178 16.04 8.41 -0.37
CA SER A 178 14.71 8.24 0.23
C SER A 178 14.84 7.78 1.68
N THR A 179 15.64 6.72 1.90
CA THR A 179 15.91 6.15 3.24
C THR A 179 16.53 7.20 4.16
N ARG A 180 17.55 7.93 3.70
CA ARG A 180 18.20 9.00 4.48
C ARG A 180 17.29 10.19 4.77
N SER A 181 16.35 10.47 3.87
CA SER A 181 15.37 11.54 4.09
C SER A 181 14.37 11.15 5.18
N LEU A 182 13.96 9.89 5.23
CA LEU A 182 13.08 9.33 6.27
C LEU A 182 13.77 9.20 7.62
N GLU A 183 15.08 8.92 7.67
CA GLU A 183 15.89 8.89 8.91
C GLU A 183 15.85 10.21 9.71
N LYS A 184 15.46 11.33 9.08
CA LYS A 184 15.24 12.62 9.77
C LYS A 184 14.03 12.60 10.69
N TYR A 185 13.08 11.71 10.44
CA TYR A 185 11.85 11.55 11.21
C TYR A 185 11.92 10.32 12.11
N ASP A 186 12.31 9.18 11.54
CA ASP A 186 12.52 7.93 12.29
C ASP A 186 13.52 7.04 11.52
N ILE A 187 14.48 6.48 12.24
CA ILE A 187 15.46 5.54 11.70
C ILE A 187 14.80 4.22 11.26
N ASN A 188 13.65 3.86 11.83
CA ASN A 188 12.90 2.66 11.49
C ASN A 188 12.00 2.92 10.29
N ASN A 189 12.60 2.88 9.10
CA ASN A 189 11.90 3.06 7.84
C ASN A 189 12.23 1.97 6.82
N ASP A 190 11.30 1.77 5.88
CA ASP A 190 11.40 0.74 4.86
C ASP A 190 11.83 1.30 3.49
N MET A 191 12.43 2.50 3.46
CA MET A 191 12.74 3.33 2.28
C MET A 191 11.55 4.09 1.65
N GLN A 192 10.30 3.85 2.08
CA GLN A 192 9.11 4.58 1.59
C GLN A 192 8.28 5.18 2.73
N LEU A 193 8.21 4.51 3.87
CA LEU A 193 7.43 4.87 5.04
C LEU A 193 8.27 4.69 6.30
N ILE A 194 8.05 5.56 7.30
CA ILE A 194 8.48 5.25 8.67
C ILE A 194 7.45 4.35 9.36
N THR A 195 7.88 3.67 10.43
CA THR A 195 7.00 2.75 11.16
C THR A 195 5.80 3.44 11.79
N GLU A 196 5.95 4.67 12.30
CA GLU A 196 4.83 5.44 12.85
C GLU A 196 3.72 5.69 11.80
N GLN A 197 4.10 6.01 10.56
CA GLN A 197 3.16 6.25 9.45
C GLN A 197 2.42 4.98 9.00
N ALA A 198 2.93 3.80 9.35
CA ALA A 198 2.30 2.54 9.03
C ALA A 198 1.29 2.06 10.07
N GLN A 199 1.20 2.74 11.21
CA GLN A 199 0.33 2.39 12.32
C GLN A 199 -0.96 3.21 12.30
N PHE A 200 -2.04 2.60 12.79
CA PHE A 200 -3.29 3.29 13.08
C PHE A 200 -3.50 3.37 14.59
N PRO A 201 -3.78 4.54 15.18
CA PRO A 201 -3.94 4.66 16.62
C PRO A 201 -5.33 4.18 17.07
N CYS A 202 -5.52 2.85 17.16
CA CYS A 202 -6.68 2.24 17.82
C CYS A 202 -6.29 1.00 18.62
N ASP A 203 -7.13 0.60 19.56
CA ASP A 203 -6.87 -0.52 20.48
C ASP A 203 -6.73 -1.86 19.74
N MET A 204 -7.38 -2.01 18.58
CA MET A 204 -7.30 -3.21 17.75
C MET A 204 -6.07 -3.25 16.83
N ASN A 205 -5.26 -2.18 16.80
CA ASN A 205 -4.02 -2.19 16.03
C ASN A 205 -2.87 -2.76 16.84
N ILE A 206 -2.38 -3.91 16.39
CA ILE A 206 -1.26 -4.65 16.97
C ILE A 206 -0.07 -4.50 16.02
N HIS A 207 0.99 -3.84 16.47
CA HIS A 207 2.26 -3.89 15.75
C HIS A 207 2.90 -5.27 15.93
N LEU A 208 2.68 -6.16 14.96
CA LEU A 208 3.02 -7.57 15.04
C LEU A 208 4.52 -7.81 14.85
N ALA A 209 5.17 -7.06 13.97
CA ALA A 209 6.59 -7.25 13.70
C ALA A 209 7.27 -6.05 13.01
N TYR A 210 8.55 -5.87 13.34
CA TYR A 210 9.55 -5.29 12.47
C TYR A 210 10.23 -6.41 11.68
N VAL A 211 10.28 -6.29 10.36
CA VAL A 211 10.98 -7.26 9.50
C VAL A 211 12.15 -6.61 8.79
N ASN A 212 13.25 -7.36 8.66
CA ASN A 212 14.42 -6.95 7.90
C ASN A 212 14.14 -7.09 6.40
N ALA A 213 13.44 -6.09 5.85
CA ALA A 213 13.05 -5.99 4.46
C ALA A 213 12.70 -4.54 4.13
N HIS A 214 13.06 -4.09 2.93
CA HIS A 214 12.60 -2.79 2.45
C HIS A 214 11.19 -2.93 1.85
N HIS A 215 10.46 -1.82 1.72
CA HIS A 215 9.08 -1.74 1.20
C HIS A 215 8.80 -2.72 0.03
N TRP A 216 9.63 -2.70 -1.01
CA TRP A 216 9.45 -3.56 -2.20
C TRP A 216 9.70 -5.06 -1.95
N ASP A 217 10.59 -5.45 -1.03
CA ASP A 217 10.92 -6.87 -0.79
C ASP A 217 9.77 -7.61 -0.13
N LEU A 218 8.93 -6.87 0.58
CA LEU A 218 7.77 -7.41 1.27
C LEU A 218 6.79 -8.04 0.27
N ALA A 219 6.64 -7.46 -0.92
CA ALA A 219 5.64 -7.86 -1.91
C ALA A 219 6.22 -8.21 -3.29
N PHE A 220 7.15 -7.42 -3.83
CA PHE A 220 7.56 -7.48 -5.24
C PHE A 220 8.83 -8.26 -5.51
N GLN A 221 8.94 -8.80 -6.72
CA GLN A 221 10.18 -9.45 -7.17
C GLN A 221 11.37 -8.48 -7.05
N PRO A 222 12.61 -9.00 -6.90
CA PRO A 222 13.80 -8.17 -6.88
C PRO A 222 13.86 -7.22 -8.08
N PHE A 223 14.48 -6.06 -7.90
CA PHE A 223 14.70 -5.10 -8.96
C PHE A 223 15.52 -5.76 -10.12
N PRO A 224 15.10 -5.66 -11.39
CA PRO A 224 15.93 -6.14 -12.49
C PRO A 224 17.36 -5.61 -12.55
N LYS A 225 18.21 -6.49 -13.07
CA LYS A 225 19.67 -6.33 -13.12
C LYS A 225 20.17 -5.20 -14.02
N THR A 226 19.28 -4.56 -14.79
CA THR A 226 19.62 -3.39 -15.61
C THR A 226 19.98 -2.17 -14.76
N PHE A 227 19.57 -2.15 -13.50
CA PHE A 227 20.00 -1.14 -12.55
C PHE A 227 21.44 -1.38 -12.11
N LEU A 228 22.27 -0.35 -12.14
CA LEU A 228 23.68 -0.42 -11.75
C LEU A 228 23.88 -0.46 -10.22
N SER A 229 22.95 -1.07 -9.48
CA SER A 229 23.08 -1.28 -8.04
C SER A 229 23.49 -2.72 -7.74
N THR A 230 24.29 -2.89 -6.68
CA THR A 230 24.64 -4.21 -6.14
C THR A 230 23.58 -4.75 -5.16
N LYS A 231 22.57 -3.93 -4.82
CA LYS A 231 21.57 -4.20 -3.76
C LYS A 231 20.15 -4.30 -4.30
N LEU A 232 20.02 -4.91 -5.48
CA LEU A 232 18.73 -5.07 -6.17
C LEU A 232 17.85 -6.18 -5.61
N LYS A 233 18.44 -7.06 -4.79
CA LYS A 233 17.76 -8.15 -4.12
C LYS A 233 18.12 -8.06 -2.65
N HIS A 234 17.16 -7.77 -1.81
CA HIS A 234 17.30 -7.91 -0.38
C HIS A 234 16.39 -9.09 0.07
N PRO A 235 16.97 -10.22 0.53
CA PRO A 235 16.18 -11.43 0.75
C PRO A 235 15.12 -11.27 1.83
N PHE A 236 13.86 -11.57 1.49
CA PHE A 236 12.76 -11.66 2.44
C PHE A 236 11.89 -12.90 2.18
N PRO A 237 11.58 -13.73 3.20
CA PRO A 237 10.87 -15.00 3.02
C PRO A 237 9.35 -14.81 2.92
N LYS A 238 8.87 -14.21 1.82
CA LYS A 238 7.45 -13.86 1.59
C LYS A 238 6.47 -14.99 1.83
N LEU A 239 6.78 -16.20 1.34
CA LEU A 239 5.89 -17.35 1.51
C LEU A 239 5.77 -17.75 2.99
N ALA A 240 6.89 -17.71 3.72
CA ALA A 240 6.86 -17.97 5.15
C ALA A 240 6.08 -16.88 5.90
N ALA A 241 6.25 -15.61 5.52
CA ALA A 241 5.47 -14.51 6.09
C ALA A 241 3.97 -14.66 5.81
N ALA A 242 3.58 -14.99 4.58
CA ALA A 242 2.19 -15.26 4.20
C ALA A 242 1.60 -16.43 4.98
N ASN A 243 2.35 -17.54 5.12
CA ASN A 243 1.91 -18.68 5.92
C ASN A 243 1.78 -18.31 7.40
N ALA A 244 2.69 -17.51 7.96
CA ALA A 244 2.60 -17.06 9.34
C ALA A 244 1.36 -16.17 9.57
N MET A 245 1.04 -15.26 8.65
CA MET A 245 -0.18 -14.46 8.68
C MET A 245 -1.44 -15.34 8.64
N TRP A 246 -1.42 -16.42 7.86
CA TRP A 246 -2.54 -17.37 7.85
C TRP A 246 -2.65 -18.16 9.15
N LEU A 247 -1.53 -18.65 9.68
CA LEU A 247 -1.49 -19.44 10.92
C LEU A 247 -1.99 -18.64 12.12
N ILE A 248 -1.57 -17.37 12.27
CA ILE A 248 -2.06 -16.53 13.36
C ILE A 248 -3.58 -16.29 13.25
N CYS A 249 -4.12 -16.11 12.04
CA CYS A 249 -5.57 -16.02 11.85
C CYS A 249 -6.29 -17.32 12.21
N ALA A 250 -5.71 -18.47 11.87
CA ALA A 250 -6.28 -19.77 12.24
C ALA A 250 -6.26 -20.00 13.76
N GLU A 251 -5.15 -19.67 14.43
CA GLU A 251 -4.99 -19.79 15.89
C GLU A 251 -5.98 -18.90 16.65
N LEU A 252 -6.28 -17.71 16.12
CA LEU A 252 -7.25 -16.78 16.70
C LEU A 252 -8.71 -17.07 16.30
N GLY A 253 -8.96 -18.11 15.49
CA GLY A 253 -10.30 -18.44 15.01
C GLY A 253 -10.90 -17.44 14.02
N LEU A 254 -10.05 -16.64 13.35
CA LEU A 254 -10.45 -15.60 12.39
C LEU A 254 -10.57 -16.16 10.95
N ALA A 255 -9.93 -17.30 10.67
CA ALA A 255 -9.96 -18.00 9.39
C ALA A 255 -10.43 -19.45 9.57
N VAL A 256 -11.76 -19.65 9.60
CA VAL A 256 -12.43 -20.97 9.71
C VAL A 256 -13.54 -21.07 8.67
#